data_AF-A0A937VUS6-F1
#
_entry.id   AF-A0A937VUS6-F1
#
_cell.length_a   1.000
_cell.length_b   1.000
_cell.length_c   1.000
_cell.angle_alpha   90.00
_cell.angle_beta   90.00
_cell.angle_gamma   90.00
#
_symmetry.space_group_name_H-M   'P 1'
#
loop_
_entity.id
_entity.type
_entity.pdbx_description
1 polymer ?
#
loop_
_entity_poly.entity_id
_entity_poly.type
_entity_poly.pdbx_seq_one_letter_code
_entity_poly.pdbx_strand_id
1 'polypeptide(L)'
;PFINTSGETQCQSLKLEKQTLDLVKEGMKGACSPGGTAYPFFNFSPPVGCKTGTAEYGDPQDKTHAWLTAFAPDEIDTEAQMVVTVLVEGGGEGSAVAAPIAKKVMEAFFHGGQ
;
A
#
# COMPACT_ATOMS: atom_id res chain seq x y z
N PRO A 1 16.27 1.83 8.88
CA PRO A 1 15.48 0.62 8.51
C PRO A 1 16.38 -0.61 8.33
N PHE A 2 15.82 -1.78 8.66
CA PHE A 2 16.53 -3.05 8.59
C PHE A 2 15.75 -4.04 7.72
N ILE A 3 16.46 -4.98 7.10
CA ILE A 3 15.88 -6.07 6.33
C ILE A 3 16.35 -7.40 6.91
N ASN A 4 15.44 -8.38 6.97
CA ASN A 4 15.78 -9.75 7.29
C ASN A 4 15.85 -10.56 5.99
N THR A 5 17.02 -11.15 5.70
CA THR A 5 17.27 -11.91 4.46
C THR A 5 17.57 -13.38 4.70
N SER A 6 17.75 -13.82 5.96
CA SER A 6 18.22 -15.16 6.30
C SER A 6 17.21 -16.00 7.09
N GLY A 7 15.98 -15.52 7.30
CA GLY A 7 14.94 -16.25 8.04
C GLY A 7 15.15 -16.33 9.55
N GLU A 8 16.36 -16.07 10.03
CA GLU A 8 16.69 -15.80 11.43
C GLU A 8 16.48 -14.31 11.75
N THR A 9 16.33 -13.91 13.02
CA THR A 9 16.19 -12.49 13.43
C THR A 9 17.50 -11.70 13.29
N GLN A 10 18.20 -11.85 12.18
CA GLN A 10 19.41 -11.08 11.83
C GLN A 10 19.04 -9.94 10.88
N CYS A 11 18.60 -8.84 11.48
CA CYS A 11 18.21 -7.62 10.78
C CYS A 11 19.46 -6.85 10.30
N GLN A 12 19.65 -6.79 8.97
CA GLN A 12 20.73 -6.01 8.35
C GLN A 12 20.29 -4.57 8.13
N SER A 13 21.11 -3.61 8.56
CA SER A 13 20.83 -2.18 8.33
C SER A 13 20.94 -1.85 6.85
N LEU A 14 19.91 -1.19 6.30
CA LEU A 14 19.91 -0.69 4.93
C LEU A 14 20.68 0.62 4.76
N LYS A 15 21.24 1.19 5.83
CA LYS A 15 21.98 2.47 5.83
C LYS A 15 21.20 3.65 5.21
N LEU A 16 19.87 3.61 5.27
CA LEU A 16 19.02 4.72 4.85
C LEU A 16 18.82 5.70 6.01
N GLU A 17 18.92 6.99 5.69
CA GLU A 17 18.63 8.06 6.64
C GLU A 17 17.14 8.04 7.02
N LYS A 18 16.86 8.36 8.29
CA LYS A 18 15.49 8.42 8.80
C LYS A 18 14.66 9.43 8.00
N GLN A 19 15.24 10.60 7.70
CA GLN A 19 14.57 11.65 6.95
C GLN A 19 14.12 11.19 5.54
N THR A 20 14.92 10.36 4.87
CA THR A 20 14.56 9.79 3.56
C THR A 20 13.34 8.88 3.67
N LEU A 21 13.29 8.02 4.69
CA LEU A 21 12.14 7.14 4.92
C LEU A 21 10.89 7.93 5.29
N ASP A 22 11.03 8.91 6.17
CA ASP A 22 9.92 9.75 6.59
C ASP A 22 9.34 10.47 5.36
N LEU A 23 10.18 11.02 4.49
CA LEU A 23 9.75 11.65 3.24
C LEU A 23 9.00 10.69 2.31
N VAL A 24 9.48 9.44 2.17
CA VAL A 24 8.79 8.42 1.36
C VAL A 24 7.44 8.07 1.97
N LYS A 25 7.38 7.89 3.29
CA LYS A 25 6.11 7.61 4.00
C LYS A 25 5.12 8.75 3.84
N GLU A 26 5.56 10.01 3.98
CA GLU A 26 4.70 11.17 3.75
C GLU A 26 4.14 11.20 2.31
N GLY A 27 4.97 10.87 1.31
CA GLY A 27 4.49 10.71 -0.06
C GLY A 27 3.44 9.61 -0.22
N MET A 28 3.63 8.48 0.46
CA MET A 28 2.67 7.38 0.47
C MET A 28 1.36 7.74 1.18
N LYS A 29 1.40 8.49 2.29
CA LYS A 29 0.21 9.04 2.97
C LYS A 29 -0.55 10.00 2.06
N GLY A 30 0.19 10.89 1.38
CA GLY A 30 -0.38 11.84 0.42
C GLY A 30 -1.12 11.15 -0.72
N ALA A 31 -0.64 10.00 -1.21
CA ALA A 31 -1.30 9.25 -2.27
C ALA A 31 -2.70 8.71 -1.87
N CYS A 32 -2.95 8.48 -0.58
CA CYS A 32 -4.22 8.01 -0.04
C CYS A 32 -5.03 9.09 0.68
N SER A 33 -4.57 10.33 0.63
CA SER A 33 -5.26 11.51 1.17
C SER A 33 -5.94 12.30 0.03
N PRO A 34 -6.95 13.13 0.31
CA PRO A 34 -7.60 13.96 -0.70
C PRO A 34 -6.59 14.71 -1.59
N GLY A 35 -6.70 14.53 -2.91
CA GLY A 35 -5.74 15.03 -3.90
C GLY A 35 -4.73 13.98 -4.40
N GLY A 36 -4.66 12.82 -3.74
CA GLY A 36 -3.89 11.66 -4.19
C GLY A 36 -4.61 10.79 -5.22
N THR A 37 -3.99 9.67 -5.60
CA THR A 37 -4.54 8.74 -6.60
C THR A 37 -5.42 7.64 -6.00
N ALA A 38 -5.20 7.27 -4.74
CA ALA A 38 -5.91 6.18 -4.09
C ALA A 38 -7.20 6.66 -3.40
N TYR A 39 -8.08 7.29 -4.19
CA TYR A 39 -9.34 7.86 -3.72
C TYR A 39 -10.24 6.93 -2.88
N PRO A 40 -10.22 5.58 -3.01
CA PRO A 40 -11.02 4.73 -2.13
C PRO A 40 -10.64 4.83 -0.64
N PHE A 41 -9.40 5.24 -0.33
CA PHE A 41 -8.85 5.32 1.02
C PHE A 41 -8.99 6.71 1.67
N PHE A 42 -9.49 7.73 0.98
CA PHE A 42 -9.52 9.12 1.50
C PHE A 42 -10.26 9.27 2.84
N ASN A 43 -11.23 8.41 3.10
CA ASN A 43 -12.03 8.39 4.33
C ASN A 43 -11.86 7.08 5.12
N PHE A 44 -10.79 6.33 4.86
CA PHE A 44 -10.53 5.08 5.56
C PHE A 44 -9.90 5.36 6.92
N SER A 45 -10.28 4.55 7.92
CA SER A 45 -9.69 4.55 9.25
C SER A 45 -9.26 3.11 9.56
N PRO A 46 -8.07 2.88 10.14
CA PRO A 46 -7.04 3.87 10.49
C PRO A 46 -6.38 4.53 9.26
N PRO A 47 -5.59 5.62 9.43
CA PRO A 47 -4.86 6.26 8.33
C PRO A 47 -3.98 5.29 7.54
N VAL A 48 -3.85 5.49 6.23
CA VAL A 48 -3.19 4.56 5.30
C VAL A 48 -2.09 5.28 4.51
N GLY A 49 -0.93 4.64 4.40
CA GLY A 49 0.09 4.97 3.42
C GLY A 49 0.05 3.97 2.26
N CYS A 50 0.05 4.43 1.01
CA CYS A 50 -0.14 3.57 -0.14
C CYS A 50 0.48 4.13 -1.42
N LYS A 51 0.50 3.29 -2.45
CA LYS A 51 0.83 3.71 -3.81
C LYS A 51 0.01 2.91 -4.82
N THR A 52 -0.60 3.60 -5.77
CA THR A 52 -1.23 2.99 -6.95
C THR A 52 -0.18 2.71 -8.03
N GLY A 53 -0.41 1.66 -8.81
CA GLY A 53 0.37 1.34 -9.98
C GLY A 53 -0.50 0.80 -11.11
N THR A 54 0.01 0.97 -12.32
CA THR A 54 -0.55 0.47 -13.57
C THR A 54 0.63 -0.04 -14.39
N ALA A 55 0.58 -1.29 -14.87
CA ALA A 55 1.69 -1.87 -15.62
C ALA A 55 1.25 -2.38 -16.98
N GLU A 56 1.85 -1.86 -18.05
CA GLU A 56 1.68 -2.38 -19.41
C GLU A 56 2.35 -3.77 -19.53
N TYR A 57 1.69 -4.70 -20.22
CA TYR A 57 2.18 -6.07 -20.38
C TYR A 57 2.07 -6.60 -21.81
N GLY A 58 1.92 -5.69 -22.79
CA GLY A 58 1.84 -6.04 -24.21
C GLY A 58 0.52 -6.69 -24.63
N ASP A 59 -0.57 -6.41 -23.92
CA ASP A 59 -1.90 -6.90 -24.28
C ASP A 59 -2.40 -6.26 -25.59
N PRO A 60 -2.99 -7.03 -26.53
CA PRO A 60 -3.47 -6.49 -27.80
C PRO A 60 -4.62 -5.46 -27.69
N GLN A 61 -5.25 -5.34 -26.53
CA GLN A 61 -6.31 -4.37 -26.26
C GLN A 61 -5.81 -3.23 -25.35
N ASP A 62 -4.49 -3.06 -25.22
CA ASP A 62 -3.82 -2.07 -24.39
C ASP A 62 -4.24 -2.12 -22.90
N LYS A 63 -4.62 -3.32 -22.43
CA LYS A 63 -4.89 -3.51 -21.00
C LYS A 63 -3.60 -3.42 -20.20
N THR A 64 -3.76 -3.03 -18.95
CA THR A 64 -2.69 -2.95 -17.97
C THR A 64 -3.01 -3.83 -16.77
N HIS A 65 -2.00 -4.19 -15.96
CA HIS A 65 -2.21 -4.78 -14.65
C HIS A 65 -2.51 -3.69 -13.62
N ALA A 66 -3.50 -3.92 -12.77
CA ALA A 66 -3.85 -3.02 -11.69
C ALA A 66 -3.05 -3.37 -10.43
N TRP A 67 -2.34 -2.39 -9.88
CA TRP A 67 -1.53 -2.56 -8.67
C TRP A 67 -1.93 -1.57 -7.57
N LEU A 68 -1.86 -2.06 -6.33
CA LEU A 68 -1.78 -1.22 -5.15
C LEU A 68 -0.91 -1.92 -4.10
N THR A 69 -0.03 -1.16 -3.46
CA THR A 69 0.55 -1.54 -2.16
C THR A 69 0.12 -0.53 -1.10
N ALA A 70 -0.23 -1.00 0.08
CA ALA A 70 -0.67 -0.15 1.19
C ALA A 70 -0.24 -0.73 2.53
N PHE A 71 0.00 0.15 3.50
CA PHE A 71 0.21 -0.19 4.90
C PHE A 71 -0.69 0.67 5.79
N ALA A 72 -1.12 0.08 6.91
CA ALA A 72 -1.93 0.76 7.91
C ALA A 72 -1.67 0.17 9.31
N PRO A 73 -1.77 0.97 10.38
CA PRO A 73 -1.81 2.44 10.35
C PRO A 73 -0.55 3.04 9.70
N ASP A 74 -0.67 4.26 9.17
CA ASP A 74 0.43 4.95 8.49
C ASP A 74 1.56 5.43 9.43
N GLU A 75 1.31 5.30 10.73
CA GLU A 75 2.28 5.36 11.81
C GLU A 75 2.17 4.10 12.68
N ILE A 76 3.32 3.59 13.13
CA ILE A 76 3.38 2.40 13.98
C ILE A 76 3.17 2.85 15.44
N ASP A 77 1.91 3.00 15.83
CA ASP A 77 1.50 3.37 17.20
C ASP A 77 0.47 2.42 17.81
N THR A 78 0.04 1.39 17.07
CA THR A 78 -0.88 0.36 17.55
C THR A 78 -0.35 -1.06 17.30
N GLU A 79 -0.92 -2.03 18.02
CA GLU A 79 -0.62 -3.47 17.86
C GLU A 79 -1.20 -4.08 16.57
N ALA A 80 -2.21 -3.44 15.97
CA ALA A 80 -2.84 -3.92 14.74
C ALA A 80 -2.16 -3.28 13.52
N GLN A 81 -1.32 -4.04 12.83
CA GLN A 81 -0.55 -3.55 11.68
C GLN A 81 -0.72 -4.48 10.50
N MET A 82 -0.96 -3.90 9.33
CA MET A 82 -1.13 -4.66 8.08
C MET A 82 -0.37 -3.97 6.94
N VAL A 83 0.26 -4.81 6.12
CA VAL A 83 0.67 -4.45 4.75
C VAL A 83 -0.13 -5.33 3.79
N VAL A 84 -0.69 -4.72 2.75
CA VAL A 84 -1.41 -5.41 1.69
C VAL A 84 -0.85 -5.00 0.33
N THR A 85 -0.69 -5.97 -0.56
CA THR A 85 -0.40 -5.70 -1.97
C THR A 85 -1.39 -6.47 -2.83
N VAL A 86 -2.04 -5.77 -3.75
CA VAL A 86 -3.02 -6.32 -4.67
C VAL A 86 -2.49 -6.15 -6.09
N LEU A 87 -2.49 -7.26 -6.82
CA LEU A 87 -2.26 -7.34 -8.25
C LEU A 87 -3.50 -7.94 -8.90
N VAL A 88 -4.02 -7.27 -9.94
CA VAL A 88 -5.05 -7.84 -10.82
C VAL A 88 -4.52 -7.85 -12.24
N GLU A 89 -4.24 -9.06 -12.75
CA GLU A 89 -3.82 -9.27 -14.13
C GLU A 89 -4.88 -8.77 -15.10
N GLY A 90 -4.45 -8.02 -16.11
CA GLY A 90 -5.33 -7.34 -17.06
C GLY A 90 -6.41 -6.45 -16.44
N GLY A 91 -6.27 -6.08 -15.16
CA GLY A 91 -7.28 -5.38 -14.38
C GLY A 91 -7.40 -3.88 -14.64
N GLY A 92 -6.47 -3.29 -15.40
CA GLY A 92 -6.49 -1.88 -15.73
C GLY A 92 -5.91 -0.99 -14.62
N GLU A 93 -6.65 0.05 -14.24
CA GLU A 93 -6.17 1.11 -13.36
C GLU A 93 -6.11 0.67 -11.88
N GLY A 94 -4.94 0.86 -11.24
CA GLY A 94 -4.72 0.51 -9.83
C GLY A 94 -5.67 1.20 -8.85
N SER A 95 -6.02 2.46 -9.09
CA SER A 95 -6.94 3.25 -8.24
C SER A 95 -8.38 2.73 -8.31
N ALA A 96 -8.83 2.27 -9.49
CA ALA A 96 -10.20 1.85 -9.74
C ALA A 96 -10.45 0.38 -9.43
N VAL A 97 -9.42 -0.46 -9.53
CA VAL A 97 -9.56 -1.92 -9.40
C VAL A 97 -8.81 -2.47 -8.18
N ALA A 98 -7.50 -2.23 -8.07
CA ALA A 98 -6.72 -2.79 -6.96
C ALA A 98 -7.01 -2.10 -5.62
N ALA A 99 -7.22 -0.78 -5.62
CA ALA A 99 -7.44 -0.02 -4.40
C ALA A 99 -8.74 -0.40 -3.64
N PRO A 100 -9.90 -0.57 -4.29
CA PRO A 100 -11.10 -1.04 -3.61
C PRO A 100 -10.98 -2.48 -3.06
N ILE A 101 -10.20 -3.34 -3.71
CA ILE A 101 -9.94 -4.70 -3.21
C ILE A 101 -9.10 -4.63 -1.93
N ALA A 102 -8.00 -3.89 -1.95
CA ALA A 102 -7.15 -3.69 -0.77
C ALA A 102 -7.95 -3.10 0.40
N LYS A 103 -8.82 -2.11 0.13
CA LYS A 103 -9.70 -1.53 1.13
C LYS A 103 -10.57 -2.59 1.80
N LYS A 104 -11.25 -3.44 1.03
CA LYS A 104 -12.10 -4.52 1.59
C LYS A 104 -11.32 -5.48 2.49
N VAL A 105 -10.09 -5.82 2.11
CA VAL A 105 -9.20 -6.66 2.93
C VAL A 105 -8.87 -5.96 4.25
N MET A 106 -8.50 -4.68 4.19
CA MET A 106 -8.19 -3.88 5.38
C MET A 106 -9.44 -3.64 6.25
N GLU A 107 -10.63 -3.42 5.66
CA GLU A 107 -11.90 -3.36 6.39
C GLU A 107 -12.18 -4.65 7.15
N ALA A 108 -11.99 -5.81 6.52
CA ALA A 108 -12.18 -7.09 7.18
C ALA A 108 -11.20 -7.28 8.35
N PHE A 109 -9.96 -6.81 8.22
CA PHE A 109 -8.95 -6.92 9.28
C PHE A 109 -9.18 -5.95 10.44
N PHE A 110 -9.43 -4.66 10.16
CA PHE A 110 -9.54 -3.62 11.18
C PHE A 110 -10.96 -3.48 11.76
N HIS A 111 -12.00 -3.85 11.00
CA HIS A 111 -13.41 -3.63 11.38
C HIS A 111 -14.26 -4.92 11.40
N GLY A 112 -13.76 -6.04 10.86
CA GLY A 112 -14.54 -7.28 10.73
C GLY A 112 -14.77 -8.08 12.01
N GLY A 113 -14.27 -7.60 13.15
CA GLY A 113 -14.49 -8.19 14.49
C GLY A 113 -15.69 -7.63 15.26
N GLN A 114 -16.60 -6.91 14.59
CA GLN A 114 -17.85 -6.38 15.17
C GLN A 114 -19.06 -7.25 14.80
#